data_AF-A0A1M6PGX6-F1
#
_entry.id   AF-A0A1M6PGX6-F1
#
_cell.length_a   1.000
_cell.length_b   1.000
_cell.length_c   1.000
_cell.angle_alpha   90.00
_cell.angle_beta   90.00
_cell.angle_gamma   90.00
#
_symmetry.space_group_name_H-M   'P 1'
#
loop_
_entity.id
_entity.type
_entity.pdbx_description
1 polymer ?
#
loop_
_entity_poly.entity_id
_entity_poly.type
_entity_poly.pdbx_seq_one_letter_code
_entity_poly.pdbx_strand_id
1 'polypeptide(L)' 'MVWDKIKEMNLYDKISDDLKQISSHDSEVVERYITDTDGLKEIKSFMRQGWDSSRIGQQLGLTINQVDIIKELLGKLN' A
#
# COMPACT_ATOMS: atom_id res chain seq x y z
N MET A 1 -21.45 -2.34 2.81
CA MET A 1 -20.44 -2.56 1.74
C MET A 1 -19.07 -2.20 2.29
N VAL A 2 -18.25 -3.00 3.00
CA VAL A 2 -18.13 -4.45 3.25
C VAL A 2 -17.73 -5.29 2.03
N TRP A 3 -17.91 -4.79 0.82
CA TRP A 3 -17.60 -5.48 -0.44
C TRP A 3 -16.51 -4.67 -1.16
N ASP A 4 -15.19 -4.90 -1.12
CA ASP A 4 -14.33 -5.99 -0.65
C ASP A 4 -13.70 -5.66 0.71
N LYS A 5 -14.19 -6.17 1.84
CA LYS A 5 -13.63 -5.84 3.17
C LYS A 5 -12.17 -6.20 3.38
N ILE A 6 -11.40 -6.61 2.38
CA ILE A 6 -11.03 -7.98 2.06
C ILE A 6 -12.05 -8.62 1.04
N LYS A 7 -11.77 -8.97 -0.23
CA LYS A 7 -10.90 -10.07 -0.71
C LYS A 7 -10.22 -10.85 0.43
N GLU A 8 -11.05 -11.27 1.40
CA GLU A 8 -10.76 -11.89 2.72
C GLU A 8 -9.49 -12.73 2.70
N MET A 9 -8.47 -12.25 3.43
CA MET A 9 -7.15 -12.82 3.67
C MET A 9 -6.21 -12.96 2.47
N ASN A 10 -6.70 -12.95 1.23
CA ASN A 10 -5.85 -13.14 0.05
C ASN A 10 -4.93 -11.97 -0.31
N LEU A 11 -5.24 -10.72 0.06
CA LEU A 11 -4.30 -9.61 -0.17
C LEU A 11 -3.09 -9.82 0.73
N TYR A 12 -3.30 -9.77 2.05
CA TYR A 12 -2.27 -9.95 3.04
C TYR A 12 -1.51 -11.28 2.83
N ASP A 13 -2.18 -12.40 2.55
CA ASP A 13 -1.50 -13.66 2.24
C ASP A 13 -0.68 -13.61 0.94
N LYS A 14 -1.15 -12.95 -0.13
CA LYS A 14 -0.40 -12.82 -1.39
C LYS A 14 0.82 -11.92 -1.28
N ILE A 15 0.76 -10.91 -0.42
CA ILE A 15 1.85 -9.95 -0.22
C ILE A 15 2.62 -10.16 1.09
N SER A 16 2.22 -11.11 1.94
CA SER A 16 2.95 -11.47 3.17
C SER A 16 4.35 -11.96 2.85
N ASP A 17 4.50 -12.75 1.79
CA ASP A 17 5.82 -13.23 1.36
C ASP A 17 6.67 -12.11 0.73
N ASP A 18 6.06 -11.13 0.06
CA ASP A 18 6.74 -9.93 -0.44
C ASP A 18 7.12 -8.98 0.72
N LEU A 19 6.26 -8.84 1.74
CA LEU A 19 6.50 -8.06 2.96
C LEU A 19 7.64 -8.64 3.80
N LYS A 20 7.81 -9.97 3.85
CA LYS A 20 8.96 -10.62 4.49
C LYS A 20 10.30 -10.30 3.81
N GLN A 21 10.29 -9.87 2.55
CA GLN A 21 11.51 -9.47 1.82
C GLN A 21 11.86 -7.99 2.03
N ILE A 22 10.94 -7.22 2.60
CA ILE A 22 11.12 -5.80 2.91
C ILE A 22 11.73 -5.66 4.32
N SER A 23 12.41 -4.54 4.58
CA SER A 23 12.91 -4.22 5.92
C SER A 23 11.77 -4.27 6.94
N SER A 24 12.01 -4.80 8.14
CA SER A 24 10.96 -4.97 9.17
C SER A 24 10.21 -3.67 9.47
N HIS A 25 10.93 -2.53 9.42
CA HIS A 25 10.38 -1.21 9.66
C HIS A 25 9.44 -0.74 8.54
N ASP A 26 9.83 -0.92 7.28
CA ASP A 26 8.99 -0.55 6.14
C ASP A 26 7.78 -1.48 6.02
N SER A 27 7.94 -2.76 6.36
CA SER A 27 6.85 -3.75 6.37
C SER A 27 5.69 -3.31 7.27
N GLU A 28 5.95 -2.92 8.52
CA GLU A 28 4.89 -2.51 9.46
C GLU A 28 4.12 -1.27 8.98
N VAL A 29 4.83 -0.28 8.42
CA VAL A 29 4.22 0.96 7.93
C VAL A 29 3.39 0.70 6.68
N VAL A 30 3.95 -0.05 5.73
CA VAL A 30 3.25 -0.46 4.50
C VAL A 30 2.01 -1.26 4.86
N GLU A 31 2.16 -2.25 5.74
CA GLU A 31 1.09 -3.11 6.25
C GLU A 31 -0.07 -2.29 6.83
N ARG A 32 0.22 -1.30 7.68
CA ARG A 32 -0.80 -0.42 8.26
C ARG A 32 -1.57 0.33 7.16
N TYR A 33 -0.89 0.82 6.14
CA TYR A 33 -1.54 1.60 5.06
C TYR A 33 -2.36 0.74 4.10
N ILE A 34 -1.95 -0.50 3.86
CA ILE A 34 -2.69 -1.42 2.95
C ILE A 34 -3.84 -2.15 3.65
N THR A 35 -3.77 -2.30 4.97
CA THR A 35 -4.83 -2.91 5.80
C THR A 35 -5.87 -1.89 6.25
N ASP A 36 -5.50 -0.61 6.33
CA ASP A 36 -6.43 0.49 6.55
C ASP A 36 -7.15 0.89 5.26
N THR A 37 -8.49 0.90 5.32
CA THR A 37 -9.35 1.21 4.18
C THR A 37 -9.19 2.65 3.70
N ASP A 38 -8.95 3.59 4.62
CA ASP A 38 -8.88 5.00 4.27
C ASP A 38 -7.50 5.36 3.71
N GLY A 39 -6.41 4.85 4.31
CA GLY A 39 -5.04 4.97 3.77
C GLY A 39 -4.90 4.40 2.36
N LEU A 40 -5.50 3.23 2.10
CA LEU A 40 -5.49 2.60 0.77
C LEU A 40 -6.24 3.43 -0.28
N LYS A 41 -7.36 4.06 0.09
CA LYS A 41 -8.14 4.92 -0.82
C LYS A 41 -7.37 6.20 -1.17
N GLU A 42 -6.69 6.80 -0.19
CA GLU A 42 -5.88 8.00 -0.43
C GLU A 42 -4.75 7.71 -1.42
N ILE A 43 -3.98 6.65 -1.21
CA ILE A 43 -2.88 6.28 -2.12
C ILE A 43 -3.42 6.01 -3.54
N LYS A 44 -4.52 5.26 -3.68
CA LYS A 44 -5.15 5.03 -4.99
C LYS A 44 -5.63 6.32 -5.64
N SER A 45 -6.15 7.28 -4.86
CA SER A 45 -6.56 8.59 -5.36
C SER A 45 -5.36 9.35 -5.94
N PHE A 46 -4.24 9.39 -5.23
CA PHE A 46 -3.03 10.05 -5.72
C PHE A 46 -2.43 9.38 -6.95
N MET A 47 -2.45 8.04 -7.00
CA MET A 47 -2.03 7.28 -8.19
C MET A 47 -2.88 7.61 -9.42
N ARG A 48 -4.21 7.71 -9.27
CA ARG A 48 -5.12 8.11 -10.36
C ARG A 48 -4.90 9.54 -10.84
N GLN A 49 -4.43 10.41 -9.94
CA GLN A 49 -4.06 11.79 -10.26
C GLN A 49 -2.65 11.90 -10.89
N GLY A 50 -1.92 10.79 -11.05
CA GLY A 50 -0.59 10.77 -11.65
C GLY A 50 0.51 11.32 -10.73
N TRP A 51 0.32 11.31 -9.42
CA TRP A 51 1.33 11.80 -8.48
C TRP A 51 2.53 10.85 -8.40
N ASP A 52 3.73 11.43 -8.37
CA ASP A 52 4.96 10.68 -8.13
C ASP A 52 5.07 10.20 -6.67
N SER A 53 6.01 9.28 -6.41
CA SER A 53 6.15 8.65 -5.10
C SER A 53 6.70 9.60 -4.04
N SER A 54 7.46 10.61 -4.45
CA SER A 54 7.97 11.67 -3.55
C SER A 54 6.84 12.52 -3.00
N ARG A 55 5.93 12.98 -3.87
CA ARG A 55 4.81 13.83 -3.48
C ARG A 55 3.79 13.08 -2.63
N ILE A 56 3.53 11.82 -2.95
CA ILE A 56 2.66 10.95 -2.13
C ILE A 56 3.31 10.72 -0.76
N GLY A 57 4.62 10.42 -0.74
CA GLY A 57 5.36 10.20 0.50
C GLY A 57 5.32 11.42 1.42
N GLN A 58 5.55 12.60 0.87
CA GLN A 58 5.48 13.85 1.62
C GLN A 58 4.07 14.10 2.19
N GLN A 59 3.02 13.80 1.43
CA GLN A 59 1.64 14.02 1.85
C GLN A 59 1.19 13.06 2.95
N LEU A 60 1.66 11.81 2.90
CA LEU A 60 1.26 10.72 3.80
C LEU A 60 2.25 10.46 4.94
N GLY A 61 3.35 11.21 4.99
CA GLY A 61 4.45 10.96 5.93
C GLY A 61 5.16 9.63 5.70
N LEU A 62 5.18 9.16 4.45
CA LEU A 62 5.83 7.93 4.01
C LEU A 62 7.15 8.24 3.30
N THR A 63 8.10 7.31 3.36
CA THR A 63 9.29 7.38 2.53
C THR A 63 8.96 7.05 1.07
N ILE A 64 9.79 7.51 0.14
CA ILE A 64 9.65 7.19 -1.29
C ILE A 64 9.59 5.67 -1.50
N ASN A 65 10.48 4.94 -0.81
CA ASN A 65 10.57 3.48 -0.87
C ASN A 65 9.27 2.80 -0.41
N GLN A 66 8.68 3.25 0.70
CA GLN A 66 7.41 2.73 1.20
C GLN A 66 6.27 2.94 0.20
N VAL A 67 6.24 4.11 -0.46
CA VAL A 67 5.23 4.40 -1.48
C VAL A 67 5.43 3.54 -2.73
N ASP A 68 6.67 3.36 -3.19
CA ASP A 68 6.98 2.52 -4.35
C ASP A 68 6.57 1.07 -4.10
N ILE A 69 6.86 0.53 -2.91
CA ILE A 69 6.39 -0.78 -2.47
C ILE A 69 4.87 -0.85 -2.55
N ILE A 70 4.14 0.10 -1.94
CA ILE A 70 2.67 0.08 -1.96
C ILE A 70 2.13 0.13 -3.40
N LYS A 71 2.74 0.94 -4.26
CA LYS A 71 2.37 1.03 -5.69
C LYS A 71 2.59 -0.29 -6.42
N GLU A 72 3.73 -0.96 -6.21
CA GLU A 72 4.01 -2.28 -6.79
C GLU A 72 3.00 -3.33 -6.33
N LEU A 73 2.73 -3.40 -5.02
CA LEU A 73 1.77 -4.34 -4.44
C LEU A 73 0.37 -4.09 -5.00
N LEU A 74 -0.05 -2.82 -5.14
CA LEU A 74 -1.30 -2.42 -5.78
C LEU A 74 -1.35 -2.75 -7.28
N GLY A 75 -0.24 -2.62 -7.99
CA GLY A 75 -0.12 -2.96 -9.40
C GLY A 75 -0.34 -4.44 -9.67
N LYS A 76 0.15 -5.32 -8.79
CA LYS A 76 -0.07 -6.78 -8.86
C LYS A 76 -1.54 -7.21 -8.61
N LEU A 77 -2.39 -6.30 -8.15
CA LEU A 77 -3.79 -6.58 -7.79
C LEU A 77 -4.81 -6.22 -8.87
N ASN A 78 -4.39 -5.47 -9.90
CA ASN A 78 -5.14 -5.23 -11.13
C ASN A 78 -4.92 -6.36 -12.14
#